data_AF-A0AA36NI98-F1
#
_entry.id   AF-A0AA36NI98-F1
#
_cell.length_a   1.000
_cell.length_b   1.000
_cell.length_c   1.000
_cell.angle_alpha   90.00
_cell.angle_beta   90.00
_cell.angle_gamma   90.00
#
_symmetry.space_group_name_H-M   'P 1'
#
loop_
_entity.id
_entity.type
_entity.pdbx_description
1 polymer ?
#
loop_
_entity_poly.entity_id
_entity_poly.type
_entity_poly.pdbx_seq_one_letter_code
_entity_poly.pdbx_strand_id
1 'polypeptide(L)'
;MGRAFARLLVGAAVFVGGQLFVGPFARLPRNARLARLEGHAEALDLEARRAKCPLTQQQLEGDHGDKWEDVRDILVGLRAASPEAIMRARFTALKFQDPQFLAATEKDDAESIRERAKQWSMLLGLEETNAVDNLLNLNNPATSLREPVGIDIVASDGEWVEFKIRCASKTLSEKSRFIKDRKYGWVYGGETEYSQWMGPEHESQKAIGRIGALKEVELSELLSSSDRGKWGVRGKSPQADGRTATKRGTTPGTAATWGTATSPRMDLEAEVTKLCEEQKKLAAKSWQKPLAELTKKLSDEERKQQVLLGQQGQAMLRSFVRPPALHTMGFIRAGMAPKEIYQRLAGHYHHHRQRMFSEFFTPVLGNHRNAHVLPMLPEWIMEGGFIDSLLRPMVEKFAGKKLALVNVHPGIRIYKEGATLMRHVDSPERPITVALAIGAAGAGGSWHLELSDPHGNQWRPLPLTMGHMLIYEGVRIAHGRAGPLASGELAMAFAYYRPKENYDAPRLQRHVEQMVSSAPRPTSASQGQAPEFRSVDEL
;
A
#
# COMPACT_ATOMS: atom_id res chain seq x y z
N MET A 1 7.53 -0.07 14.08
CA MET A 1 6.86 1.21 13.73
C MET A 1 7.08 2.34 14.75
N GLY A 2 7.67 2.11 15.93
CA GLY A 2 7.80 3.14 16.99
C GLY A 2 9.02 4.09 16.94
N ARG A 3 9.58 4.46 15.77
CA ARG A 3 10.73 5.42 15.73
C ARG A 3 10.71 6.47 14.62
N ALA A 4 9.61 6.62 13.87
CA ALA A 4 9.59 7.50 12.70
C ALA A 4 9.07 8.93 12.92
N PHE A 5 8.80 9.37 14.16
CA PHE A 5 8.33 10.74 14.42
C PHE A 5 8.91 11.28 15.74
N ALA A 6 9.96 12.10 15.67
CA ALA A 6 10.34 12.98 16.78
C ALA A 6 11.27 14.11 16.29
N ARG A 7 10.77 15.36 16.34
CA ARG A 7 11.49 16.60 16.73
C ARG A 7 10.59 17.83 16.56
N LEU A 8 10.15 18.44 17.67
CA LEU A 8 10.37 19.85 18.08
C LEU A 8 9.40 20.24 19.22
N LEU A 9 9.91 20.48 20.43
CA LEU A 9 9.90 21.78 21.12
C LEU A 9 10.28 21.65 22.61
N VAL A 10 10.97 22.70 23.07
CA VAL A 10 11.55 22.94 24.40
C VAL A 10 10.56 23.72 25.26
N GLY A 11 10.47 23.42 26.56
CA GLY A 11 9.80 24.27 27.56
C GLY A 11 9.97 23.73 28.99
N ALA A 12 10.43 24.58 29.91
CA ALA A 12 11.02 24.24 31.21
C ALA A 12 10.03 24.21 32.40
N ALA A 13 10.39 23.36 33.39
CA ALA A 13 10.29 23.44 34.87
C ALA A 13 9.03 23.95 35.60
N VAL A 14 8.64 23.26 36.69
CA VAL A 14 8.90 23.60 38.11
C VAL A 14 8.26 22.55 39.03
N PHE A 15 9.03 22.10 40.04
CA PHE A 15 8.63 21.15 41.09
C PHE A 15 8.49 21.90 42.42
N VAL A 16 7.38 21.68 43.14
CA VAL A 16 7.17 21.91 44.59
C VAL A 16 6.10 20.89 44.99
N GLY A 17 6.20 19.98 45.96
CA GLY A 17 6.87 19.98 47.27
C GLY A 17 5.75 19.86 48.33
N GLY A 18 5.54 18.70 48.95
CA GLY A 18 4.56 18.54 50.03
C GLY A 18 4.43 17.12 50.60
N GLN A 19 5.07 16.88 51.76
CA GLN A 19 4.93 15.69 52.60
C GLN A 19 3.60 15.69 53.35
N LEU A 20 3.06 14.50 53.69
CA LEU A 20 2.05 14.36 54.74
C LEU A 20 2.24 13.09 55.58
N PHE A 21 1.98 13.28 56.87
CA PHE A 21 2.29 12.49 58.06
C PHE A 21 1.69 11.07 58.11
N VAL A 22 2.43 10.15 58.75
CA VAL A 22 1.97 8.80 59.16
C VAL A 22 1.83 8.77 60.68
N GLY A 23 0.66 8.36 61.18
CA GLY A 23 0.42 8.03 62.60
C GLY A 23 0.11 6.53 62.76
N PRO A 24 0.38 5.93 63.94
CA PRO A 24 0.41 4.47 64.10
C PRO A 24 -0.95 3.91 64.56
N PHE A 25 -1.40 2.81 63.93
CA PHE A 25 -2.44 1.96 64.50
C PHE A 25 -1.97 0.50 64.58
N ALA A 26 -2.19 -0.07 65.76
CA ALA A 26 -1.73 -1.37 66.21
C ALA A 26 -2.36 -2.54 65.43
N ARG A 27 -1.56 -3.59 65.24
CA ARG A 27 -1.96 -4.85 64.61
C ARG A 27 -2.64 -5.78 65.63
N LEU A 28 -3.72 -6.43 65.22
CA LEU A 28 -4.17 -7.72 65.77
C LEU A 28 -4.21 -8.77 64.65
N PRO A 29 -3.92 -10.07 64.94
CA PRO A 29 -3.77 -11.09 63.92
C PRO A 29 -5.15 -11.63 63.51
N ARG A 30 -5.43 -11.60 62.21
CA ARG A 30 -6.72 -12.01 61.63
C ARG A 30 -6.54 -13.08 60.54
N ASN A 31 -5.67 -14.06 60.75
CA ASN A 31 -5.34 -15.03 59.70
C ASN A 31 -5.77 -16.45 60.09
N ALA A 32 -6.96 -16.82 59.64
CA ALA A 32 -7.35 -18.21 59.31
C ALA A 32 -8.78 -18.29 58.74
N ARG A 33 -9.66 -17.35 59.08
CA ARG A 33 -11.07 -17.34 58.63
C ARG A 33 -11.36 -16.45 57.40
N LEU A 34 -10.42 -15.57 57.03
CA LEU A 34 -10.53 -14.68 55.86
C LEU A 34 -10.15 -15.38 54.55
N ALA A 35 -9.13 -16.25 54.54
CA ALA A 35 -8.67 -16.90 53.31
C ALA A 35 -9.71 -17.81 52.62
N ARG A 36 -10.69 -18.34 53.36
CA ARG A 36 -11.77 -19.19 52.79
C ARG A 36 -12.98 -18.39 52.30
N LEU A 37 -13.13 -17.15 52.75
CA LEU A 37 -14.14 -16.20 52.27
C LEU A 37 -13.60 -15.33 51.12
N GLU A 38 -12.29 -15.04 51.11
CA GLU A 38 -11.62 -14.29 50.03
C GLU A 38 -11.69 -15.02 48.69
N GLY A 39 -11.47 -16.33 48.64
CA GLY A 39 -11.57 -17.10 47.39
C GLY A 39 -13.00 -17.17 46.81
N HIS A 40 -14.03 -17.18 47.67
CA HIS A 40 -15.43 -17.15 47.21
C HIS A 40 -15.89 -15.74 46.83
N ALA A 41 -15.41 -14.70 47.51
CA ALA A 41 -15.70 -13.31 47.16
C ALA A 41 -15.02 -12.90 45.84
N GLU A 42 -13.77 -13.33 45.60
CA GLU A 42 -13.08 -13.11 44.32
C GLU A 42 -13.75 -13.87 43.17
N ALA A 43 -14.24 -15.10 43.39
CA ALA A 43 -14.94 -15.86 42.36
C ALA A 43 -16.30 -15.23 41.98
N LEU A 44 -17.06 -14.71 42.96
CA LEU A 44 -18.32 -14.01 42.70
C LEU A 44 -18.11 -12.66 42.02
N ASP A 45 -17.02 -11.94 42.34
CA ASP A 45 -16.63 -10.72 41.62
C ASP A 45 -16.20 -11.03 40.18
N LEU A 46 -15.53 -12.16 39.95
CA LEU A 46 -15.08 -12.55 38.62
C LEU A 46 -16.25 -12.84 37.68
N GLU A 47 -17.26 -13.60 38.11
CA GLU A 47 -18.46 -13.83 37.28
C GLU A 47 -19.23 -12.53 37.00
N ALA A 48 -19.31 -11.63 37.99
CA ALA A 48 -19.91 -10.30 37.79
C ALA A 48 -19.10 -9.43 36.80
N ARG A 49 -17.78 -9.59 36.76
CA ARG A 49 -16.89 -8.92 35.79
C ARG A 49 -17.00 -9.56 34.41
N ARG A 50 -17.05 -10.89 34.32
CA ARG A 50 -17.28 -11.66 33.08
C ARG A 50 -18.58 -11.26 32.41
N ALA A 51 -19.65 -11.06 33.19
CA ALA A 51 -20.93 -10.57 32.70
C ALA A 51 -20.89 -9.15 32.08
N LYS A 52 -19.83 -8.37 32.33
CA LYS A 52 -19.61 -7.04 31.71
C LYS A 52 -18.83 -7.11 30.40
N CYS A 53 -18.31 -8.28 30.02
CA CYS A 53 -17.66 -8.44 28.72
C CYS A 53 -18.72 -8.22 27.63
N PRO A 54 -18.54 -7.24 26.73
CA PRO A 54 -19.52 -6.97 25.68
C PRO A 54 -19.57 -8.07 24.60
N LEU A 55 -18.68 -9.07 24.68
CA LEU A 55 -18.49 -10.10 23.68
C LEU A 55 -19.14 -11.41 24.09
N THR A 56 -19.83 -12.03 23.14
CA THR A 56 -20.41 -13.35 23.34
C THR A 56 -19.32 -14.41 23.35
N GLN A 57 -19.56 -15.51 24.07
CA GLN A 57 -18.69 -16.69 24.06
C GLN A 57 -18.41 -17.18 22.64
N GLN A 58 -19.44 -17.27 21.79
CA GLN A 58 -19.30 -17.72 20.39
C GLN A 58 -18.34 -16.85 19.57
N GLN A 59 -18.33 -15.52 19.78
CA GLN A 59 -17.39 -14.63 19.10
C GLN A 59 -15.95 -14.90 19.55
N LEU A 60 -15.73 -15.07 20.85
CA LEU A 60 -14.40 -15.34 21.41
C LEU A 60 -13.88 -16.72 21.00
N GLU A 61 -14.75 -17.75 21.03
CA GLU A 61 -14.43 -19.10 20.56
C GLU A 61 -14.08 -19.12 19.06
N GLY A 62 -14.83 -18.36 18.25
CA GLY A 62 -14.55 -18.25 16.82
C GLY A 62 -13.19 -17.63 16.51
N ASP A 63 -12.74 -16.66 17.33
CA ASP A 63 -11.47 -15.98 17.13
C ASP A 63 -10.27 -16.69 17.78
N HIS A 64 -10.48 -17.39 18.89
CA HIS A 64 -9.38 -17.88 19.75
C HIS A 64 -9.39 -19.37 20.04
N GLY A 65 -10.41 -20.11 19.57
CA GLY A 65 -10.51 -21.54 19.80
C GLY A 65 -10.57 -21.88 21.29
N ASP A 66 -9.73 -22.81 21.73
CA ASP A 66 -9.62 -23.26 23.13
C ASP A 66 -9.08 -22.18 24.10
N LYS A 67 -8.51 -21.09 23.59
CA LYS A 67 -7.93 -19.99 24.39
C LYS A 67 -8.90 -18.84 24.66
N TRP A 68 -10.16 -18.98 24.30
CA TRP A 68 -11.15 -17.90 24.41
C TRP A 68 -11.39 -17.44 25.85
N GLU A 69 -11.31 -18.34 26.84
CA GLU A 69 -11.51 -18.01 28.25
C GLU A 69 -10.42 -17.10 28.80
N ASP A 70 -9.15 -17.37 28.44
CA ASP A 70 -8.01 -16.53 28.81
C ASP A 70 -8.21 -15.10 28.30
N VAL A 71 -8.70 -14.96 27.06
CA VAL A 71 -8.97 -13.67 26.43
C VAL A 71 -10.11 -12.94 27.13
N ARG A 72 -11.24 -13.62 27.40
CA ARG A 72 -12.37 -13.06 28.16
C ARG A 72 -11.89 -12.50 29.50
N ASP A 73 -11.14 -13.31 30.23
CA ASP A 73 -10.66 -13.01 31.57
C ASP A 73 -9.75 -11.77 31.57
N ILE A 74 -8.84 -11.66 30.60
CA ILE A 74 -7.99 -10.48 30.42
C ILE A 74 -8.82 -9.23 30.10
N LEU A 75 -9.80 -9.32 29.20
CA LEU A 75 -10.63 -8.16 28.80
C LEU A 75 -11.47 -7.62 29.97
N VAL A 76 -11.83 -8.46 30.93
CA VAL A 76 -12.52 -8.02 32.15
C VAL A 76 -11.56 -7.62 33.28
N GLY A 77 -10.26 -7.56 32.99
CA GLY A 77 -9.20 -6.99 33.82
C GLY A 77 -8.44 -7.99 34.68
N LEU A 78 -8.47 -9.29 34.37
CA LEU A 78 -7.50 -10.22 34.93
C LEU A 78 -6.14 -10.08 34.24
N ARG A 79 -5.11 -10.62 34.90
CA ARG A 79 -3.73 -10.58 34.40
C ARG A 79 -3.54 -11.68 33.36
N ALA A 80 -2.92 -11.35 32.24
CA ALA A 80 -2.48 -12.33 31.27
C ALA A 80 -1.41 -13.25 31.88
N ALA A 81 -1.59 -14.57 31.73
CA ALA A 81 -0.63 -15.56 32.21
C ALA A 81 0.62 -15.65 31.32
N SER A 82 0.48 -15.36 30.03
CA SER A 82 1.55 -15.46 29.02
C SER A 82 1.52 -14.29 28.02
N PRO A 83 2.63 -14.05 27.29
CA PRO A 83 2.67 -13.14 26.14
C PRO A 83 1.64 -13.46 25.05
N GLU A 84 1.43 -14.75 24.78
CA GLU A 84 0.42 -15.19 23.82
C GLU A 84 -0.99 -14.73 24.24
N ALA A 85 -1.34 -14.93 25.51
CA ALA A 85 -2.66 -14.59 26.02
C ALA A 85 -2.95 -13.08 25.91
N ILE A 86 -1.97 -12.22 26.24
CA ILE A 86 -2.15 -10.77 26.05
C ILE A 86 -2.21 -10.39 24.57
N MET A 87 -1.45 -11.03 23.69
CA MET A 87 -1.50 -10.74 22.25
C MET A 87 -2.87 -11.09 21.66
N ARG A 88 -3.44 -12.24 22.05
CA ARG A 88 -4.81 -12.63 21.68
C ARG A 88 -5.86 -11.62 22.18
N ALA A 89 -5.73 -11.15 23.43
CA ALA A 89 -6.60 -10.10 23.96
C ALA A 89 -6.45 -8.77 23.22
N ARG A 90 -5.23 -8.37 22.84
CA ARG A 90 -4.98 -7.19 22.01
C ARG A 90 -5.60 -7.33 20.62
N PHE A 91 -5.56 -8.51 20.00
CA PHE A 91 -6.27 -8.73 18.74
C PHE A 91 -7.79 -8.55 18.88
N THR A 92 -8.39 -9.07 19.95
CA THR A 92 -9.81 -8.83 20.22
C THR A 92 -10.08 -7.33 20.38
N ALA A 93 -9.28 -6.62 21.17
CA ALA A 93 -9.41 -5.17 21.32
C ALA A 93 -9.27 -4.43 19.97
N LEU A 94 -8.37 -4.88 19.09
CA LEU A 94 -8.24 -4.35 17.73
C LEU A 94 -9.54 -4.57 16.92
N LYS A 95 -10.08 -5.80 16.92
CA LYS A 95 -11.29 -6.16 16.17
C LYS A 95 -12.54 -5.42 16.63
N PHE A 96 -12.64 -5.14 17.93
CA PHE A 96 -13.73 -4.37 18.52
C PHE A 96 -13.44 -2.89 18.67
N GLN A 97 -12.32 -2.43 18.09
CA GLN A 97 -11.92 -1.03 18.06
C GLN A 97 -11.89 -0.40 19.46
N ASP A 98 -11.21 -1.04 20.41
CA ASP A 98 -10.98 -0.55 21.78
C ASP A 98 -9.59 0.10 21.90
N PRO A 99 -9.45 1.39 21.59
CA PRO A 99 -8.19 2.10 21.67
C PRO A 99 -7.66 2.23 23.11
N GLN A 100 -8.54 2.20 24.11
CA GLN A 100 -8.14 2.35 25.51
C GLN A 100 -7.41 1.11 26.00
N PHE A 101 -7.94 -0.08 25.68
CA PHE A 101 -7.27 -1.34 26.02
C PHE A 101 -5.95 -1.48 25.27
N LEU A 102 -5.91 -1.14 23.98
CA LEU A 102 -4.68 -1.19 23.17
C LEU A 102 -3.60 -0.26 23.74
N ALA A 103 -3.96 0.96 24.11
CA ALA A 103 -3.03 1.89 24.74
C ALA A 103 -2.59 1.42 26.13
N ALA A 104 -3.51 0.93 26.95
CA ALA A 104 -3.20 0.51 28.32
C ALA A 104 -2.33 -0.75 28.39
N THR A 105 -2.37 -1.59 27.34
CA THR A 105 -1.59 -2.85 27.25
C THR A 105 -0.37 -2.73 26.33
N GLU A 106 0.07 -1.52 26.07
CA GLU A 106 1.30 -1.18 25.37
C GLU A 106 2.20 -0.40 26.33
N LYS A 107 3.51 -0.61 26.25
CA LYS A 107 4.48 0.20 27.00
C LYS A 107 5.14 1.19 26.06
N ASP A 108 4.93 2.45 26.38
CA ASP A 108 5.73 3.57 25.88
C ASP A 108 5.95 4.50 27.06
N ASP A 109 7.21 4.69 27.45
CA ASP A 109 7.56 5.53 28.58
C ASP A 109 7.53 7.04 28.21
N ALA A 110 7.44 7.37 26.92
CA ALA A 110 7.42 8.76 26.44
C ALA A 110 6.01 9.36 26.36
N GLU A 111 4.99 8.53 26.16
CA GLU A 111 3.63 8.98 25.88
C GLU A 111 2.60 8.51 26.92
N SER A 112 1.68 9.40 27.28
CA SER A 112 0.59 9.06 28.18
C SER A 112 -0.37 8.03 27.55
N ILE A 113 -1.05 7.23 28.38
CA ILE A 113 -2.07 6.28 27.91
C ILE A 113 -3.15 7.01 27.08
N ARG A 114 -3.48 8.26 27.43
CA ARG A 114 -4.45 9.07 26.70
C ARG A 114 -3.99 9.40 25.28
N GLU A 115 -2.73 9.79 25.11
CA GLU A 115 -2.17 10.10 23.78
C GLU A 115 -2.10 8.86 22.91
N ARG A 116 -1.67 7.73 23.49
CA ARG A 116 -1.63 6.45 22.77
C ARG A 116 -3.02 5.96 22.39
N ALA A 117 -4.01 6.12 23.27
CA ALA A 117 -5.39 5.81 22.94
C ALA A 117 -5.88 6.69 21.79
N LYS A 118 -5.53 7.97 21.76
CA LYS A 118 -5.84 8.87 20.64
C LYS A 118 -5.19 8.38 19.33
N GLN A 119 -3.93 7.96 19.37
CA GLN A 119 -3.24 7.40 18.21
C GLN A 119 -3.94 6.13 17.69
N TRP A 120 -4.33 5.22 18.59
CA TRP A 120 -5.12 4.05 18.24
C TRP A 120 -6.50 4.43 17.65
N SER A 121 -7.19 5.42 18.22
CA SER A 121 -8.45 5.93 17.66
C SER A 121 -8.30 6.44 16.23
N MET A 122 -7.24 7.20 15.96
CA MET A 122 -6.93 7.69 14.61
C MET A 122 -6.60 6.55 13.64
N LEU A 123 -5.80 5.58 14.07
CA LEU A 123 -5.44 4.41 13.26
C LEU A 123 -6.68 3.58 12.90
N LEU A 124 -7.55 3.35 13.88
CA LEU A 124 -8.79 2.60 13.76
C LEU A 124 -9.90 3.38 13.01
N GLY A 125 -9.69 4.67 12.74
CA GLY A 125 -10.67 5.51 12.06
C GLY A 125 -11.88 5.92 12.92
N LEU A 126 -11.72 5.88 14.25
CA LEU A 126 -12.73 6.32 15.23
C LEU A 126 -12.71 7.83 15.44
N GLU A 127 -11.55 8.46 15.26
CA GLU A 127 -11.38 9.92 15.32
C GLU A 127 -11.02 10.46 13.93
N GLU A 128 -11.58 11.63 13.59
CA GLU A 128 -11.24 12.33 12.37
C GLU A 128 -9.79 12.82 12.42
N THR A 129 -8.92 12.28 11.56
CA THR A 129 -7.62 12.88 11.30
C THR A 129 -7.77 14.07 10.37
N ASN A 130 -6.93 15.10 10.52
CA ASN A 130 -6.90 16.23 9.61
C ASN A 130 -6.77 15.76 8.15
N ALA A 131 -7.34 16.49 7.20
CA ALA A 131 -7.35 16.10 5.78
C ALA A 131 -5.94 15.82 5.21
N VAL A 132 -4.92 16.50 5.76
CA VAL A 132 -3.50 16.31 5.40
C VAL A 132 -2.96 14.99 5.93
N ASP A 133 -3.24 14.64 7.19
CA ASP A 133 -2.81 13.38 7.80
C ASP A 133 -3.51 12.17 7.16
N ASN A 134 -4.79 12.35 6.77
CA ASN A 134 -5.51 11.38 5.96
C ASN A 134 -4.79 11.11 4.63
N LEU A 135 -4.34 12.17 3.93
CA LEU A 135 -3.63 12.04 2.65
C LEU A 135 -2.30 11.30 2.80
N LEU A 136 -1.52 11.60 3.83
CA LEU A 136 -0.24 10.94 4.10
C LEU A 136 -0.42 9.47 4.53
N ASN A 137 -1.54 9.13 5.16
CA ASN A 137 -1.82 7.78 5.66
C ASN A 137 -2.53 6.86 4.65
N LEU A 138 -2.98 7.35 3.48
CA LEU A 138 -3.66 6.51 2.47
C LEU A 138 -2.82 5.32 1.97
N ASN A 139 -1.49 5.44 2.01
CA ASN A 139 -0.58 4.36 1.63
C ASN A 139 0.00 3.60 2.83
N ASN A 140 -0.38 3.96 4.06
CA ASN A 140 0.11 3.27 5.24
C ASN A 140 -0.60 1.91 5.36
N PRO A 141 0.12 0.78 5.21
CA PRO A 141 -0.50 -0.53 5.28
C PRO A 141 -1.12 -0.84 6.65
N ALA A 142 -0.75 -0.11 7.71
CA ALA A 142 -1.37 -0.22 9.02
C ALA A 142 -2.87 0.12 9.01
N THR A 143 -3.37 0.86 8.03
CA THR A 143 -4.81 1.13 7.86
C THR A 143 -5.63 -0.14 7.60
N SER A 144 -5.01 -1.22 7.12
CA SER A 144 -5.67 -2.53 7.00
C SER A 144 -6.10 -3.10 8.35
N LEU A 145 -5.52 -2.67 9.47
CA LEU A 145 -5.91 -3.09 10.83
C LEU A 145 -7.30 -2.58 11.25
N ARG A 146 -7.97 -1.75 10.44
CA ARG A 146 -9.36 -1.32 10.68
C ARG A 146 -10.38 -2.45 10.51
N GLU A 147 -10.03 -3.45 9.71
CA GLU A 147 -10.89 -4.59 9.38
C GLU A 147 -10.14 -5.92 9.59
N PRO A 148 -9.74 -6.23 10.85
CA PRO A 148 -9.07 -7.48 11.15
C PRO A 148 -10.09 -8.63 11.10
N VAL A 149 -9.72 -9.70 10.40
CA VAL A 149 -10.57 -10.87 10.16
C VAL A 149 -10.23 -12.00 11.12
N GLY A 150 -8.93 -12.23 11.39
CA GLY A 150 -8.49 -13.31 12.27
C GLY A 150 -7.03 -13.15 12.71
N ILE A 151 -6.64 -13.92 13.72
CA ILE A 151 -5.27 -14.02 14.22
C ILE A 151 -4.79 -15.47 14.18
N ASP A 152 -3.54 -15.66 13.78
CA ASP A 152 -2.83 -16.92 13.97
C ASP A 152 -1.59 -16.67 14.84
N ILE A 153 -1.45 -17.38 15.96
CA ILE A 153 -0.20 -17.40 16.72
C ILE A 153 0.69 -18.46 16.09
N VAL A 154 1.84 -18.05 15.55
CA VAL A 154 2.79 -18.93 14.88
C VAL A 154 3.72 -19.59 15.90
N ALA A 155 4.25 -18.81 16.84
CA ALA A 155 5.10 -19.28 17.92
C ALA A 155 5.04 -18.33 19.11
N SER A 156 5.23 -18.85 20.31
CA SER A 156 5.46 -18.06 21.53
C SER A 156 6.62 -18.68 22.30
N ASP A 157 7.69 -17.90 22.48
CA ASP A 157 8.89 -18.34 23.19
C ASP A 157 9.39 -17.23 24.12
N GLY A 158 9.38 -17.51 25.42
CA GLY A 158 9.78 -16.57 26.46
C GLY A 158 8.95 -15.28 26.43
N GLU A 159 9.57 -14.18 26.00
CA GLU A 159 8.97 -12.85 25.88
C GLU A 159 8.51 -12.52 24.45
N TRP A 160 8.77 -13.40 23.49
CA TRP A 160 8.50 -13.15 22.07
C TRP A 160 7.26 -13.90 21.60
N VAL A 161 6.43 -13.22 20.82
CA VAL A 161 5.29 -13.82 20.13
C VAL A 161 5.41 -13.52 18.65
N GLU A 162 5.45 -14.57 17.84
CA GLU A 162 5.28 -14.50 16.40
C GLU A 162 3.81 -14.75 16.07
N PHE A 163 3.20 -13.81 15.35
CA PHE A 163 1.79 -13.87 15.01
C PHE A 163 1.51 -13.32 13.61
N LYS A 164 0.32 -13.66 13.13
CA LYS A 164 -0.24 -13.10 11.90
C LYS A 164 -1.61 -12.54 12.16
N ILE A 165 -1.85 -11.31 11.70
CA ILE A 165 -3.18 -10.70 11.69
C ILE A 165 -3.66 -10.66 10.24
N ARG A 166 -4.65 -11.50 9.94
CA ARG A 166 -5.36 -11.47 8.65
C ARG A 166 -6.33 -10.31 8.67
N CYS A 167 -6.19 -9.39 7.73
CA CYS A 167 -7.14 -8.31 7.49
C CYS A 167 -7.84 -8.53 6.15
N ALA A 168 -8.91 -7.78 5.86
CA ALA A 168 -9.67 -7.94 4.62
C ALA A 168 -8.82 -7.81 3.33
N SER A 169 -7.77 -6.97 3.36
CA SER A 169 -6.94 -6.66 2.19
C SER A 169 -5.52 -7.21 2.23
N LYS A 170 -4.97 -7.50 3.42
CA LYS A 170 -3.56 -7.85 3.63
C LYS A 170 -3.39 -8.67 4.90
N THR A 171 -2.28 -9.39 5.02
CA THR A 171 -1.88 -10.07 6.26
C THR A 171 -0.65 -9.39 6.83
N LEU A 172 -0.70 -8.98 8.11
CA LEU A 172 0.47 -8.57 8.87
C LEU A 172 1.13 -9.81 9.46
N SER A 173 2.41 -10.03 9.19
CA SER A 173 3.24 -11.04 9.86
C SER A 173 4.27 -10.32 10.71
N GLU A 174 4.25 -10.58 12.01
CA GLU A 174 5.07 -9.84 12.96
C GLU A 174 5.59 -10.75 14.07
N LYS A 175 6.81 -10.49 14.54
CA LYS A 175 7.37 -11.08 15.75
C LYS A 175 7.78 -9.98 16.70
N SER A 176 7.09 -9.89 17.83
CA SER A 176 7.23 -8.78 18.77
C SER A 176 7.41 -9.24 20.20
N ARG A 177 8.06 -8.38 20.99
CA ARG A 177 8.40 -8.64 22.38
C ARG A 177 7.32 -8.10 23.32
N PHE A 178 7.02 -8.88 24.33
CA PHE A 178 6.12 -8.58 25.43
C PHE A 178 6.91 -8.60 26.73
N ILE A 179 6.53 -7.73 27.64
CA ILE A 179 7.22 -7.56 28.92
C ILE A 179 6.23 -7.72 30.06
N LYS A 180 6.73 -8.17 31.20
CA LYS A 180 5.89 -8.35 32.39
C LYS A 180 5.38 -7.00 32.89
N ASP A 181 4.09 -6.97 33.18
CA ASP A 181 3.41 -5.82 33.77
C ASP A 181 2.72 -6.21 35.08
N ARG A 182 2.74 -5.28 36.04
CA ARG A 182 2.14 -5.51 37.35
C ARG A 182 0.62 -5.62 37.27
N LYS A 183 -0.03 -4.81 36.43
CA LYS A 183 -1.48 -4.69 36.34
C LYS A 183 -2.07 -5.70 35.34
N TYR A 184 -1.45 -5.88 34.19
CA TYR A 184 -1.95 -6.69 33.08
C TYR A 184 -1.25 -8.05 32.96
N GLY A 185 -0.23 -8.33 33.78
CA GLY A 185 0.56 -9.56 33.69
C GLY A 185 1.63 -9.47 32.61
N TRP A 186 1.21 -9.21 31.36
CA TRP A 186 2.06 -8.95 30.20
C TRP A 186 1.50 -7.76 29.41
N VAL A 187 2.38 -7.01 28.74
CA VAL A 187 2.03 -5.91 27.82
C VAL A 187 2.98 -5.89 26.63
N TYR A 188 2.54 -5.29 25.52
CA TYR A 188 3.37 -5.11 24.33
C TYR A 188 4.54 -4.15 24.61
N GLY A 189 5.76 -4.59 24.35
CA GLY A 189 6.99 -3.88 24.73
C GLY A 189 7.51 -2.88 23.70
N GLY A 190 6.88 -2.75 22.52
CA GLY A 190 7.31 -1.85 21.45
C GLY A 190 8.47 -2.36 20.58
N GLU A 191 9.20 -3.37 21.04
CA GLU A 191 10.27 -4.03 20.31
C GLU A 191 9.72 -5.09 19.34
N THR A 192 10.15 -5.02 18.09
CA THR A 192 9.72 -5.91 17.00
C THR A 192 10.96 -6.42 16.26
N GLU A 193 11.08 -7.74 16.10
CA GLU A 193 12.19 -8.36 15.35
C GLU A 193 11.97 -8.19 13.84
N TYR A 194 10.74 -8.43 13.37
CA TYR A 194 10.30 -8.09 12.02
C TYR A 194 8.81 -7.79 11.99
N SER A 195 8.39 -6.96 11.03
CA SER A 195 7.00 -6.64 10.74
C SER A 195 6.85 -6.48 9.23
N GLN A 196 6.07 -7.36 8.61
CA GLN A 196 5.92 -7.44 7.16
C GLN A 196 4.45 -7.54 6.77
N TRP A 197 4.05 -6.72 5.81
CA TRP A 197 2.72 -6.78 5.20
C TRP A 197 2.76 -7.62 3.93
N MET A 198 1.93 -8.66 3.88
CA MET A 198 1.78 -9.52 2.72
C MET A 198 0.45 -9.23 2.02
N GLY A 199 0.49 -9.04 0.70
CA GLY A 199 -0.73 -8.98 -0.10
C GLY A 199 -1.41 -10.35 -0.23
N PRO A 200 -2.68 -10.39 -0.65
CA PRO A 200 -3.47 -11.62 -0.75
C PRO A 200 -2.87 -12.61 -1.77
N GLU A 201 -2.17 -12.09 -2.79
CA GLU A 201 -1.48 -12.89 -3.80
C GLU A 201 -0.32 -13.71 -3.21
N HIS A 202 0.37 -13.20 -2.19
CA HIS A 202 1.52 -13.87 -1.58
C HIS A 202 1.10 -15.14 -0.80
N GLU A 203 -0.04 -15.09 -0.11
CA GLU A 203 -0.59 -16.27 0.56
C GLU A 203 -1.07 -17.31 -0.45
N SER A 204 -1.70 -16.86 -1.54
CA SER A 204 -2.17 -17.72 -2.62
C SER A 204 -1.00 -18.47 -3.28
N GLN A 205 0.10 -17.78 -3.56
CA GLN A 205 1.32 -18.38 -4.11
C GLN A 205 1.94 -19.41 -3.15
N LYS A 206 1.98 -19.12 -1.85
CA LYS A 206 2.53 -20.04 -0.85
C LYS A 206 1.64 -21.28 -0.67
N ALA A 207 0.31 -21.13 -0.75
CA ALA A 207 -0.63 -22.23 -0.72
C ALA A 207 -0.50 -23.13 -1.96
N ILE A 208 -0.40 -22.53 -3.16
CA ILE A 208 -0.15 -23.26 -4.41
C ILE A 208 1.17 -24.02 -4.33
N GLY A 209 2.23 -23.40 -3.80
CA GLY A 209 3.53 -24.07 -3.60
C GLY A 209 3.46 -25.27 -2.66
N ARG A 210 2.69 -25.19 -1.57
CA ARG A 210 2.47 -26.33 -0.64
C ARG A 210 1.70 -27.47 -1.29
N ILE A 211 0.66 -27.16 -2.06
CA ILE A 211 -0.09 -28.18 -2.82
C ILE A 211 0.82 -28.85 -3.86
N GLY A 212 1.67 -28.07 -4.53
CA GLY A 212 2.70 -28.59 -5.44
C GLY A 212 3.66 -29.56 -4.74
N ALA A 213 4.21 -29.16 -3.59
CA ALA A 213 5.14 -29.99 -2.81
C ALA A 213 4.48 -31.28 -2.28
N LEU A 214 3.23 -31.22 -1.81
CA LEU A 214 2.49 -32.41 -1.37
C LEU A 214 2.26 -33.39 -2.53
N LYS A 215 1.89 -32.89 -3.71
CA LYS A 215 1.75 -33.71 -4.92
C LYS A 215 3.07 -34.33 -5.36
N GLU A 216 4.18 -33.63 -5.21
CA GLU A 216 5.51 -34.15 -5.55
C GLU A 216 5.95 -35.28 -4.61
N VAL A 217 5.67 -35.15 -3.31
CA VAL A 217 5.89 -36.23 -2.33
C VAL A 217 5.01 -37.44 -2.66
N GLU A 218 3.72 -37.23 -2.94
CA GLU A 218 2.77 -38.30 -3.30
C GLU A 218 3.17 -38.98 -4.64
N LEU A 219 3.63 -38.22 -5.63
CA LEU A 219 4.17 -38.76 -6.89
C LEU A 219 5.45 -39.57 -6.65
N SER A 220 6.32 -39.12 -5.74
CA SER A 220 7.57 -39.82 -5.42
C SER A 220 7.34 -41.12 -4.65
N GLU A 221 6.31 -41.19 -3.80
CA GLU A 221 5.87 -42.42 -3.12
C GLU A 221 5.22 -43.40 -4.11
N LEU A 222 4.45 -42.91 -5.08
CA LEU A 222 3.91 -43.72 -6.19
C LEU A 222 5.01 -44.27 -7.12
N LEU A 223 6.05 -43.47 -7.40
CA LEU A 223 7.17 -43.90 -8.24
C LEU A 223 8.15 -44.83 -7.52
N SER A 224 8.24 -44.75 -6.19
CA SER A 224 9.09 -45.64 -5.39
C SER A 224 8.43 -46.96 -5.00
N SER A 225 7.10 -47.06 -5.07
CA SER A 225 6.32 -48.30 -4.92
C SER A 225 6.16 -49.09 -6.24
N SER A 226 6.65 -48.55 -7.36
CA SER A 226 6.78 -49.27 -8.63
C SER A 226 7.92 -50.29 -8.54
N ASP A 227 7.52 -51.54 -8.29
CA ASP A 227 8.34 -52.73 -8.10
C ASP A 227 9.43 -52.86 -9.18
N ARG A 228 10.71 -52.75 -8.77
CA ARG A 228 11.87 -53.08 -9.59
C ARG A 228 11.97 -54.59 -9.74
N GLY A 229 11.19 -55.13 -10.65
CA GLY A 229 11.36 -56.48 -11.20
C GLY A 229 12.77 -56.64 -11.78
N LYS A 230 13.57 -57.48 -11.13
CA LYS A 230 14.91 -57.93 -11.51
C LYS A 230 14.99 -58.32 -12.99
N TRP A 231 15.71 -57.54 -13.80
CA TRP A 231 16.26 -58.04 -15.06
C TRP A 231 17.70 -58.48 -14.83
N GLY A 232 17.86 -59.80 -14.63
CA GLY A 232 19.16 -60.45 -14.59
C GLY A 232 19.71 -60.60 -16.01
N VAL A 233 20.87 -59.99 -16.26
CA VAL A 233 21.66 -60.19 -17.47
C VAL A 233 22.34 -61.56 -17.40
N ARG A 234 21.98 -62.47 -18.31
CA ARG A 234 22.83 -63.58 -18.75
C ARG A 234 22.80 -63.65 -20.27
N GLY A 235 23.97 -63.44 -20.86
CA GLY A 235 24.17 -63.58 -22.30
C GLY A 235 24.14 -65.04 -22.75
N LYS A 236 23.80 -65.21 -24.03
CA LYS A 236 24.34 -66.17 -24.99
C LYS A 236 23.70 -65.91 -26.37
N SER A 237 24.52 -65.72 -27.40
CA SER A 237 24.13 -65.86 -28.82
C SER A 237 23.65 -67.30 -29.08
N PRO A 238 22.78 -67.55 -30.08
CA PRO A 238 23.29 -67.82 -31.44
C PRO A 238 22.39 -67.42 -32.64
N GLN A 239 23.05 -67.46 -33.80
CA GLN A 239 22.66 -67.70 -35.20
C GLN A 239 21.20 -67.89 -35.65
N ALA A 240 21.01 -67.47 -36.90
CA ALA A 240 19.84 -67.50 -37.76
C ALA A 240 19.32 -68.91 -38.13
N ASP A 241 18.00 -68.99 -38.34
CA ASP A 241 17.32 -69.40 -39.60
C ASP A 241 15.91 -69.99 -39.34
N GLY A 242 15.00 -69.76 -40.30
CA GLY A 242 14.01 -70.78 -40.67
C GLY A 242 12.59 -70.73 -40.08
N ARG A 243 11.68 -70.13 -40.85
CA ARG A 243 10.34 -70.61 -41.28
C ARG A 243 9.35 -71.33 -40.32
N THR A 244 8.08 -71.01 -40.62
CA THR A 244 6.83 -71.80 -40.58
C THR A 244 5.85 -71.69 -39.40
N ALA A 245 4.58 -71.58 -39.84
CA ALA A 245 3.33 -71.37 -39.12
C ALA A 245 2.90 -72.53 -38.19
N THR A 246 2.03 -72.25 -37.22
CA THR A 246 0.73 -72.93 -37.06
C THR A 246 -0.18 -72.31 -36.00
N LYS A 247 -1.45 -72.73 -36.06
CA LYS A 247 -2.73 -72.22 -35.56
C LYS A 247 -3.05 -72.48 -34.07
N ARG A 248 -3.97 -71.63 -33.57
CA ARG A 248 -5.15 -71.86 -32.68
C ARG A 248 -4.96 -72.17 -31.19
N GLY A 249 -5.75 -71.47 -30.37
CA GLY A 249 -6.13 -71.88 -29.00
C GLY A 249 -6.89 -70.79 -28.24
N THR A 250 -8.22 -70.85 -28.27
CA THR A 250 -9.21 -70.04 -27.53
C THR A 250 -9.45 -70.55 -26.11
N THR A 251 -9.64 -69.65 -25.13
CA THR A 251 -10.56 -69.83 -23.98
C THR A 251 -10.93 -68.47 -23.35
N PRO A 252 -12.19 -68.25 -22.92
CA PRO A 252 -12.66 -66.99 -22.33
C PRO A 252 -12.76 -67.04 -20.80
N GLY A 253 -12.59 -65.90 -20.12
CA GLY A 253 -12.73 -65.78 -18.67
C GLY A 253 -13.25 -64.42 -18.21
N THR A 254 -14.55 -64.38 -17.91
CA THR A 254 -15.26 -63.59 -16.87
C THR A 254 -15.04 -62.07 -16.79
N ALA A 255 -16.05 -61.33 -17.24
CA ALA A 255 -16.29 -59.92 -16.93
C ALA A 255 -17.02 -59.76 -15.59
N ALA A 256 -16.47 -58.95 -14.69
CA ALA A 256 -17.13 -58.47 -13.48
C ALA A 256 -17.68 -57.05 -13.74
N THR A 257 -19.00 -56.89 -13.68
CA THR A 257 -19.70 -55.62 -13.78
C THR A 257 -19.59 -54.82 -12.48
N TRP A 258 -18.83 -53.73 -12.48
CA TRP A 258 -18.88 -52.69 -11.46
C TRP A 258 -19.96 -51.68 -11.83
N GLY A 259 -20.99 -51.56 -10.98
CA GLY A 259 -22.04 -50.55 -11.13
C GLY A 259 -21.48 -49.15 -10.89
N THR A 260 -21.57 -48.30 -11.91
CA THR A 260 -21.25 -46.87 -11.80
C THR A 260 -22.41 -46.13 -11.16
N ALA A 261 -22.29 -45.81 -9.88
CA ALA A 261 -23.12 -44.79 -9.24
C ALA A 261 -22.71 -43.42 -9.79
N THR A 262 -23.57 -42.81 -10.61
CA THR A 262 -23.41 -41.44 -11.08
C THR A 262 -23.78 -40.47 -9.95
N SER A 263 -22.77 -39.97 -9.21
CA SER A 263 -22.98 -38.78 -8.37
C SER A 263 -23.34 -37.58 -9.26
N PRO A 264 -24.30 -36.74 -8.84
CA PRO A 264 -24.67 -35.55 -9.60
C PRO A 264 -23.45 -34.63 -9.67
N ARG A 265 -22.95 -34.43 -10.89
CA ARG A 265 -21.87 -33.51 -11.19
C ARG A 265 -22.46 -32.10 -11.03
N MET A 266 -22.29 -31.52 -9.84
CA MET A 266 -22.58 -30.11 -9.60
C MET A 266 -21.81 -29.28 -10.63
N ASP A 267 -22.53 -28.44 -11.36
CA ASP A 267 -21.98 -27.54 -12.36
C ASP A 267 -21.25 -26.39 -11.65
N LEU A 268 -20.03 -26.69 -11.22
CA LEU A 268 -19.17 -25.79 -10.45
C LEU A 268 -18.97 -24.44 -11.16
N GLU A 269 -19.01 -24.42 -12.48
CA GLU A 269 -18.84 -23.19 -13.27
C GLU A 269 -20.03 -22.24 -13.10
N ALA A 270 -21.26 -22.77 -13.04
CA ALA A 270 -22.47 -21.98 -12.81
C ALA A 270 -22.50 -21.38 -11.41
N GLU A 271 -22.06 -22.13 -10.40
CA GLU A 271 -22.02 -21.67 -9.00
C GLU A 271 -20.92 -20.62 -8.77
N VAL A 272 -19.73 -20.80 -9.35
CA VAL A 272 -18.65 -19.82 -9.34
C VAL A 272 -19.07 -18.53 -10.05
N THR A 273 -19.74 -18.64 -11.20
CA THR A 273 -20.24 -17.46 -11.95
C THR A 273 -21.25 -16.66 -11.12
N LYS A 274 -22.16 -17.34 -10.42
CA LYS A 274 -23.14 -16.69 -9.54
C LYS A 274 -22.47 -15.96 -8.36
N LEU A 275 -21.50 -16.60 -7.71
CA LEU A 275 -20.72 -16.00 -6.63
C LEU A 275 -19.94 -14.76 -7.07
N CYS A 276 -19.34 -14.78 -8.27
CA CYS A 276 -18.65 -13.63 -8.83
C CYS A 276 -19.61 -12.45 -9.09
N GLU A 277 -20.82 -12.69 -9.58
CA GLU A 277 -21.82 -11.64 -9.81
C GLU A 277 -22.38 -11.05 -8.51
N GLU A 278 -22.55 -11.87 -7.47
CA GLU A 278 -22.96 -11.40 -6.14
C GLU A 278 -21.86 -10.55 -5.48
N GLN A 279 -20.59 -10.95 -5.59
CA GLN A 279 -19.44 -10.17 -5.12
C GLN A 279 -19.31 -8.82 -5.84
N LYS A 280 -19.50 -8.78 -7.17
CA LYS A 280 -19.52 -7.52 -7.94
C LYS A 280 -20.62 -6.57 -7.47
N LYS A 281 -21.82 -7.08 -7.17
CA LYS A 281 -22.94 -6.27 -6.67
C LYS A 281 -22.69 -5.74 -5.26
N LEU A 282 -22.04 -6.53 -4.41
CA LEU A 282 -21.67 -6.13 -3.05
C LEU A 282 -20.59 -5.04 -3.06
N ALA A 283 -19.57 -5.19 -3.91
CA ALA A 283 -18.55 -4.17 -4.15
C ALA A 283 -19.15 -2.89 -4.74
N ALA A 284 -20.05 -2.99 -5.74
CA ALA A 284 -20.70 -1.82 -6.30
C ALA A 284 -21.49 -1.00 -5.26
N LYS A 285 -22.11 -1.66 -4.26
CA LYS A 285 -22.82 -0.99 -3.16
C LYS A 285 -21.88 -0.36 -2.13
N SER A 286 -20.79 -1.04 -1.74
CA SER A 286 -19.86 -0.50 -0.73
C SER A 286 -19.08 0.72 -1.23
N TRP A 287 -18.97 0.89 -2.56
CA TRP A 287 -18.27 2.01 -3.18
C TRP A 287 -19.13 3.28 -3.33
N GLN A 288 -20.46 3.24 -3.20
CA GLN A 288 -21.31 4.40 -3.49
C GLN A 288 -21.09 5.60 -2.55
N LYS A 289 -20.87 5.35 -1.25
CA LYS A 289 -20.63 6.41 -0.26
C LYS A 289 -19.20 7.00 -0.37
N PRO A 290 -18.13 6.19 -0.50
CA PRO A 290 -16.79 6.67 -0.88
C PRO A 290 -16.79 7.41 -2.22
N LEU A 291 -17.60 6.97 -3.19
CA LEU A 291 -17.69 7.60 -4.50
C LEU A 291 -18.32 9.00 -4.43
N ALA A 292 -19.33 9.24 -3.59
CA ALA A 292 -19.91 10.58 -3.40
C ALA A 292 -18.91 11.55 -2.75
N GLU A 293 -18.15 11.09 -1.76
CA GLU A 293 -17.08 11.88 -1.13
C GLU A 293 -15.89 12.11 -2.07
N LEU A 294 -15.49 11.08 -2.84
CA LEU A 294 -14.56 11.23 -3.95
C LEU A 294 -15.10 12.27 -4.91
N THR A 295 -16.34 12.18 -5.37
CA THR A 295 -16.96 13.08 -6.35
C THR A 295 -16.92 14.53 -5.85
N LYS A 296 -17.15 14.78 -4.56
CA LYS A 296 -17.01 16.13 -3.97
C LYS A 296 -15.56 16.63 -3.99
N LYS A 297 -14.59 15.80 -3.57
CA LYS A 297 -13.14 16.11 -3.61
C LYS A 297 -12.64 16.32 -5.04
N LEU A 298 -13.15 15.50 -5.96
CA LEU A 298 -12.94 15.58 -7.39
C LEU A 298 -13.44 16.95 -7.91
N SER A 299 -14.62 17.41 -7.50
CA SER A 299 -15.14 18.72 -7.94
C SER A 299 -14.32 19.93 -7.47
N ASP A 300 -13.66 19.84 -6.30
CA ASP A 300 -12.85 20.93 -5.76
C ASP A 300 -11.45 20.96 -6.40
N GLU A 301 -10.86 19.80 -6.67
CA GLU A 301 -9.57 19.68 -7.35
C GLU A 301 -9.70 19.90 -8.87
N GLU A 302 -10.85 19.61 -9.49
CA GLU A 302 -11.20 20.01 -10.87
C GLU A 302 -11.23 21.52 -10.99
N ARG A 303 -11.80 22.20 -9.98
CA ARG A 303 -11.76 23.66 -9.88
C ARG A 303 -10.34 24.16 -9.69
N LYS A 304 -9.47 23.45 -8.94
CA LYS A 304 -8.05 23.82 -8.83
C LYS A 304 -7.34 23.75 -10.17
N GLN A 305 -7.49 22.63 -10.85
CA GLN A 305 -6.90 22.44 -12.17
C GLN A 305 -7.47 23.46 -13.17
N GLN A 306 -8.79 23.61 -13.30
CA GLN A 306 -9.39 24.57 -14.23
C GLN A 306 -8.85 26.00 -14.04
N VAL A 307 -8.61 26.42 -12.80
CA VAL A 307 -7.90 27.68 -12.50
C VAL A 307 -6.45 27.64 -12.98
N LEU A 308 -5.65 26.61 -12.60
CA LEU A 308 -4.25 26.45 -13.02
C LEU A 308 -4.06 26.29 -14.55
N LEU A 309 -5.05 25.73 -15.23
CA LEU A 309 -5.03 25.39 -16.65
C LEU A 309 -5.56 26.53 -17.54
N GLY A 310 -6.41 27.41 -17.01
CA GLY A 310 -6.97 28.53 -17.75
C GLY A 310 -5.93 29.62 -18.02
N GLN A 311 -6.03 30.28 -19.18
CA GLN A 311 -5.18 31.45 -19.53
C GLN A 311 -5.18 32.52 -18.42
N GLN A 312 -6.32 32.69 -17.73
CA GLN A 312 -6.44 33.63 -16.60
C GLN A 312 -5.62 33.20 -15.38
N GLY A 313 -5.64 31.93 -14.98
CA GLY A 313 -4.83 31.47 -13.84
C GLY A 313 -3.35 31.39 -14.17
N GLN A 314 -2.97 31.11 -15.42
CA GLN A 314 -1.58 31.26 -15.86
C GLN A 314 -1.12 32.72 -15.87
N ALA A 315 -1.94 33.65 -16.38
CA ALA A 315 -1.64 35.07 -16.37
C ALA A 315 -1.52 35.63 -14.94
N MET A 316 -2.35 35.14 -14.02
CA MET A 316 -2.36 35.54 -12.61
C MET A 316 -1.22 34.90 -11.80
N LEU A 317 -0.93 33.60 -12.00
CA LEU A 317 0.27 32.98 -11.43
C LEU A 317 1.51 33.77 -11.81
N ARG A 318 1.60 34.28 -13.04
CA ARG A 318 2.71 35.13 -13.48
C ARG A 318 2.73 36.54 -12.86
N SER A 319 1.58 37.07 -12.43
CA SER A 319 1.52 38.40 -11.80
C SER A 319 1.90 38.34 -10.32
N PHE A 320 1.54 37.26 -9.60
CA PHE A 320 1.85 37.06 -8.18
C PHE A 320 3.13 36.28 -7.93
N VAL A 321 3.41 35.33 -8.80
CA VAL A 321 4.59 34.46 -8.80
C VAL A 321 5.35 34.83 -10.05
N ARG A 322 6.25 35.79 -9.94
CA ARG A 322 7.43 35.80 -10.80
C ARG A 322 8.45 34.96 -10.05
N PRO A 323 8.37 33.60 -10.07
CA PRO A 323 9.52 32.87 -9.56
C PRO A 323 10.69 33.40 -10.38
N PRO A 324 11.80 33.77 -9.74
CA PRO A 324 12.91 34.38 -10.44
C PRO A 324 13.25 33.49 -11.62
N ALA A 325 13.17 34.06 -12.84
CA ALA A 325 13.45 33.31 -14.06
C ALA A 325 14.82 32.66 -13.89
N LEU A 326 14.82 31.34 -13.83
CA LEU A 326 16.03 30.53 -13.72
C LEU A 326 16.67 30.40 -15.10
N HIS A 327 15.85 30.44 -16.16
CA HIS A 327 16.30 30.48 -17.55
C HIS A 327 15.43 31.37 -18.44
N THR A 328 16.02 32.00 -19.46
CA THR A 328 15.32 32.93 -20.38
C THR A 328 14.13 32.27 -21.08
N MET A 329 14.32 31.04 -21.56
CA MET A 329 13.28 30.25 -22.23
C MET A 329 12.40 29.45 -21.27
N GLY A 330 12.77 29.38 -19.99
CA GLY A 330 12.13 28.52 -18.99
C GLY A 330 12.29 27.01 -19.21
N PHE A 331 12.92 26.57 -20.31
CA PHE A 331 13.31 25.18 -20.51
C PHE A 331 14.59 25.07 -21.33
N ILE A 332 15.25 23.90 -21.26
CA ILE A 332 16.37 23.49 -22.09
C ILE A 332 16.27 22.00 -22.41
N ARG A 333 16.53 21.64 -23.67
CA ARG A 333 16.84 20.25 -24.05
C ARG A 333 18.29 20.00 -23.70
N ALA A 334 18.55 19.35 -22.57
CA ALA A 334 19.88 19.14 -22.01
C ALA A 334 20.71 18.08 -22.76
N GLY A 335 20.29 17.70 -23.97
CA GLY A 335 20.91 16.62 -24.74
C GLY A 335 20.63 15.26 -24.13
N MET A 336 21.60 14.36 -24.23
CA MET A 336 21.53 13.02 -23.64
C MET A 336 21.68 13.10 -22.13
N ALA A 337 20.85 12.37 -21.40
CA ALA A 337 21.05 12.12 -19.98
C ALA A 337 22.41 11.45 -19.75
N PRO A 338 23.01 11.59 -18.54
CA PRO A 338 24.18 10.81 -18.16
C PRO A 338 23.98 9.33 -18.49
N LYS A 339 24.96 8.74 -19.18
CA LYS A 339 24.88 7.40 -19.75
C LYS A 339 24.49 6.39 -18.68
N GLU A 340 25.04 6.55 -17.48
CA GLU A 340 24.82 5.73 -16.31
C GLU A 340 23.35 5.75 -15.86
N ILE A 341 22.73 6.94 -15.81
CA ILE A 341 21.30 7.06 -15.47
C ILE A 341 20.45 6.36 -16.53
N TYR A 342 20.69 6.69 -17.81
CA TYR A 342 19.88 6.15 -18.89
C TYR A 342 19.98 4.63 -18.96
N GLN A 343 21.20 4.07 -18.95
CA GLN A 343 21.40 2.62 -19.02
C GLN A 343 20.74 1.89 -17.85
N ARG A 344 20.82 2.45 -16.64
CA ARG A 344 20.25 1.83 -15.45
C ARG A 344 18.71 1.87 -15.48
N LEU A 345 18.12 3.01 -15.83
CA LEU A 345 16.67 3.16 -15.94
C LEU A 345 16.09 2.35 -17.11
N ALA A 346 16.75 2.36 -18.27
CA ALA A 346 16.32 1.57 -19.43
C ALA A 346 16.46 0.06 -19.17
N GLY A 347 17.56 -0.37 -18.55
CA GLY A 347 17.73 -1.76 -18.12
C GLY A 347 16.63 -2.20 -17.15
N HIS A 348 16.35 -1.38 -16.13
CA HIS A 348 15.26 -1.61 -15.17
C HIS A 348 13.89 -1.70 -15.85
N TYR A 349 13.60 -0.77 -16.76
CA TYR A 349 12.39 -0.77 -17.55
C TYR A 349 12.23 -2.07 -18.34
N HIS A 350 13.25 -2.48 -19.10
CA HIS A 350 13.18 -3.69 -19.92
C HIS A 350 13.04 -4.97 -19.10
N HIS A 351 13.77 -5.09 -17.98
CA HIS A 351 13.71 -6.28 -17.13
C HIS A 351 12.41 -6.42 -16.34
N HIS A 352 11.77 -5.30 -15.98
CA HIS A 352 10.68 -5.30 -15.02
C HIS A 352 9.36 -4.73 -15.56
N ARG A 353 9.25 -4.35 -16.83
CA ARG A 353 8.01 -3.83 -17.45
C ARG A 353 6.75 -4.65 -17.18
N GLN A 354 6.85 -5.96 -16.96
CA GLN A 354 5.69 -6.81 -16.64
C GLN A 354 5.15 -6.60 -15.21
N ARG A 355 5.92 -5.95 -14.33
CA ARG A 355 5.55 -5.64 -12.94
C ARG A 355 4.94 -4.24 -12.78
N MET A 356 4.62 -3.57 -13.88
CA MET A 356 3.96 -2.27 -13.84
C MET A 356 2.52 -2.41 -13.34
N PHE A 357 2.06 -1.46 -12.55
CA PHE A 357 0.66 -1.38 -12.12
C PHE A 357 -0.01 -0.17 -12.75
N SER A 358 -1.33 -0.20 -12.91
CA SER A 358 -2.08 0.96 -13.40
C SER A 358 -1.95 2.10 -12.40
N GLU A 359 -1.51 3.27 -12.87
CA GLU A 359 -1.53 4.47 -12.04
C GLU A 359 -2.99 4.80 -11.79
N PHE A 360 -3.44 4.74 -10.52
CA PHE A 360 -4.84 4.95 -10.19
C PHE A 360 -5.25 6.33 -10.69
N PHE A 361 -6.18 6.34 -11.64
CA PHE A 361 -6.71 7.54 -12.24
C PHE A 361 -7.57 8.26 -11.20
N THR A 362 -7.11 9.42 -10.74
CA THR A 362 -8.04 10.46 -10.29
C THR A 362 -8.41 11.24 -11.54
N PRO A 363 -9.68 11.19 -12.02
CA PRO A 363 -10.16 11.93 -13.19
C PRO A 363 -9.83 13.41 -13.20
N VAL A 364 -9.52 13.90 -12.01
CA VAL A 364 -9.43 15.28 -11.64
C VAL A 364 -8.01 15.82 -11.61
N LEU A 365 -7.00 14.97 -11.52
CA LEU A 365 -5.62 15.42 -11.69
C LEU A 365 -5.23 15.54 -13.16
N GLY A 366 -6.16 15.31 -14.11
CA GLY A 366 -6.04 15.62 -15.54
C GLY A 366 -4.88 14.97 -16.29
N ASN A 367 -3.99 14.27 -15.59
CA ASN A 367 -2.67 14.13 -16.14
C ASN A 367 -2.62 12.98 -17.10
N HIS A 368 -3.13 11.78 -16.85
CA HIS A 368 -2.99 10.72 -17.87
C HIS A 368 -4.14 9.73 -17.90
N ARG A 369 -4.75 9.55 -19.07
CA ARG A 369 -5.50 8.33 -19.37
C ARG A 369 -4.51 7.22 -19.74
N ASN A 370 -4.81 5.97 -19.35
CA ASN A 370 -4.02 4.79 -19.73
C ASN A 370 -2.52 4.87 -19.38
N ALA A 371 -2.19 5.30 -18.16
CA ALA A 371 -0.82 5.31 -17.64
C ALA A 371 -0.59 4.19 -16.60
N HIS A 372 0.63 3.69 -16.59
CA HIS A 372 1.14 2.71 -15.65
C HIS A 372 2.39 3.25 -14.96
N VAL A 373 2.72 2.69 -13.80
CA VAL A 373 3.95 3.01 -13.08
C VAL A 373 4.73 1.73 -12.83
N LEU A 374 6.03 1.79 -13.10
CA LEU A 374 7.00 0.77 -12.73
C LEU A 374 7.85 1.28 -11.56
N PRO A 375 7.73 0.73 -10.34
CA PRO A 375 8.51 1.16 -9.19
C PRO A 375 10.01 1.20 -9.46
N MET A 376 10.70 2.24 -8.97
CA MET A 376 12.16 2.32 -8.92
C MET A 376 12.68 1.92 -7.54
N LEU A 377 13.97 1.61 -7.45
CA LEU A 377 14.61 1.25 -6.19
C LEU A 377 14.75 2.48 -5.27
N PRO A 378 14.50 2.36 -3.96
CA PRO A 378 14.59 3.48 -3.01
C PRO A 378 15.92 4.24 -3.07
N GLU A 379 17.04 3.52 -3.14
CA GLU A 379 18.39 4.08 -3.19
C GLU A 379 18.68 4.92 -4.45
N TRP A 380 17.84 4.81 -5.49
CA TRP A 380 17.97 5.67 -6.68
C TRP A 380 17.27 7.01 -6.51
N ILE A 381 16.18 7.03 -5.76
CA ILE A 381 15.21 8.14 -5.73
C ILE A 381 15.35 9.07 -4.51
N MET A 382 16.16 8.69 -3.52
CA MET A 382 16.43 9.50 -2.33
C MET A 382 17.37 10.68 -2.60
N GLU A 383 17.33 11.67 -1.72
CA GLU A 383 18.32 12.76 -1.73
C GLU A 383 19.74 12.22 -1.52
N GLY A 384 20.68 12.66 -2.36
CA GLY A 384 22.03 12.11 -2.43
C GLY A 384 22.12 10.73 -3.08
N GLY A 385 20.98 10.15 -3.48
CA GLY A 385 20.90 8.87 -4.19
C GLY A 385 21.45 8.94 -5.61
N PHE A 386 21.43 7.80 -6.30
CA PHE A 386 22.05 7.65 -7.61
C PHE A 386 21.57 8.70 -8.64
N ILE A 387 20.25 8.91 -8.77
CA ILE A 387 19.70 9.84 -9.76
C ILE A 387 20.06 11.29 -9.41
N ASP A 388 19.86 11.67 -8.15
CA ASP A 388 20.12 13.04 -7.68
C ASP A 388 21.60 13.41 -7.78
N SER A 389 22.51 12.51 -7.40
CA SER A 389 23.97 12.74 -7.47
C SER A 389 24.47 13.10 -8.87
N LEU A 390 23.83 12.54 -9.91
CA LEU A 390 24.21 12.73 -11.30
C LEU A 390 23.44 13.87 -11.97
N LEU A 391 22.15 14.05 -11.64
CA LEU A 391 21.32 15.09 -12.24
C LEU A 391 21.55 16.47 -11.61
N ARG A 392 21.69 16.55 -10.28
CA ARG A 392 21.72 17.84 -9.55
C ARG A 392 22.74 18.83 -10.12
N PRO A 393 24.00 18.47 -10.44
CA PRO A 393 24.95 19.42 -11.00
C PRO A 393 24.49 20.06 -12.33
N MET A 394 23.79 19.28 -13.16
CA MET A 394 23.26 19.75 -14.44
C MET A 394 22.08 20.70 -14.23
N VAL A 395 21.18 20.37 -13.30
CA VAL A 395 20.02 21.20 -12.97
C VAL A 395 20.43 22.48 -12.25
N GLU A 396 21.43 22.43 -11.36
CA GLU A 396 22.02 23.63 -10.73
C GLU A 396 22.66 24.55 -11.78
N LYS A 397 23.37 23.97 -12.76
CA LYS A 397 23.93 24.73 -13.88
C LYS A 397 22.84 25.39 -14.72
N PHE A 398 21.75 24.69 -15.01
CA PHE A 398 20.59 25.27 -15.69
C PHE A 398 19.95 26.40 -14.89
N ALA A 399 19.80 26.22 -13.58
CA ALA A 399 19.09 27.16 -12.73
C ALA A 399 19.94 28.36 -12.26
N GLY A 400 21.27 28.27 -12.40
CA GLY A 400 22.21 29.25 -11.85
C GLY A 400 22.16 29.35 -10.31
N LYS A 401 21.63 28.32 -9.63
CA LYS A 401 21.36 28.32 -8.18
C LYS A 401 21.62 26.96 -7.57
N LYS A 402 21.84 26.96 -6.25
CA LYS A 402 21.87 25.73 -5.46
C LYS A 402 20.47 25.17 -5.26
N LEU A 403 20.33 23.88 -5.51
CA LEU A 403 19.04 23.20 -5.50
C LEU A 403 19.01 22.08 -4.45
N ALA A 404 17.83 21.85 -3.90
CA ALA A 404 17.50 20.65 -3.13
C ALA A 404 16.61 19.75 -3.99
N LEU A 405 16.81 18.44 -3.86
CA LEU A 405 15.87 17.47 -4.39
C LEU A 405 14.55 17.63 -3.64
N VAL A 406 13.45 17.74 -4.37
CA VAL A 406 12.10 17.68 -3.81
C VAL A 406 11.71 16.21 -3.72
N ASN A 407 11.73 15.53 -4.85
CA ASN A 407 11.56 14.10 -4.98
C ASN A 407 12.02 13.65 -6.37
N VAL A 408 12.35 12.37 -6.49
CA VAL A 408 12.28 11.66 -7.76
C VAL A 408 10.93 10.94 -7.79
N HIS A 409 10.24 10.94 -8.94
CA HIS A 409 8.99 10.19 -9.06
C HIS A 409 9.26 8.72 -8.67
N PRO A 410 8.42 8.07 -7.84
CA PRO A 410 8.74 6.77 -7.26
C PRO A 410 8.83 5.61 -8.28
N GLY A 411 8.47 5.87 -9.53
CA GLY A 411 8.57 4.90 -10.61
C GLY A 411 8.75 5.54 -11.98
N ILE A 412 9.08 4.70 -12.97
CA ILE A 412 9.05 5.06 -14.38
C ILE A 412 7.58 5.09 -14.81
N ARG A 413 7.11 6.23 -15.30
CA ARG A 413 5.75 6.38 -15.80
C ARG A 413 5.69 5.88 -17.24
N ILE A 414 4.73 5.00 -17.52
CA ILE A 414 4.56 4.32 -18.81
C ILE A 414 3.20 4.71 -19.37
N TYR A 415 3.22 5.42 -20.48
CA TYR A 415 2.03 5.78 -21.24
C TYR A 415 1.75 4.72 -22.29
N LYS A 416 0.52 4.24 -22.36
CA LYS A 416 0.08 3.30 -23.39
C LYS A 416 -0.71 4.00 -24.47
N GLU A 417 -0.95 3.31 -25.57
CA GLU A 417 -1.82 3.75 -26.66
C GLU A 417 -3.13 4.36 -26.14
N GLY A 418 -3.53 5.49 -26.73
CA GLY A 418 -4.66 6.30 -26.27
C GLY A 418 -4.36 7.18 -25.05
N ALA A 419 -3.18 7.11 -24.45
CA ALA A 419 -2.83 7.97 -23.33
C ALA A 419 -2.79 9.44 -23.76
N THR A 420 -3.32 10.32 -22.91
CA THR A 420 -3.28 11.78 -23.11
C THR A 420 -2.48 12.43 -21.98
N LEU A 421 -2.02 13.67 -22.17
CA LEU A 421 -1.54 14.52 -21.07
C LEU A 421 -2.16 15.89 -21.19
N MET A 422 -3.05 16.25 -20.26
CA MET A 422 -3.61 17.59 -20.26
C MET A 422 -2.49 18.62 -20.06
N ARG A 423 -2.66 19.75 -20.75
CA ARG A 423 -1.76 20.90 -20.57
C ARG A 423 -1.93 21.41 -19.15
N HIS A 424 -0.83 21.54 -18.41
CA HIS A 424 -0.79 21.97 -17.01
C HIS A 424 0.53 22.65 -16.65
N VAL A 425 0.57 23.27 -15.47
CA VAL A 425 1.81 23.65 -14.80
C VAL A 425 1.99 22.73 -13.59
N ASP A 426 3.24 22.48 -13.21
CA ASP A 426 3.55 21.71 -12.01
C ASP A 426 3.14 22.47 -10.74
N SER A 427 2.98 21.73 -9.65
CA SER A 427 2.76 22.29 -8.31
C SER A 427 3.89 23.26 -7.93
N PRO A 428 3.59 24.34 -7.18
CA PRO A 428 4.59 25.20 -6.56
C PRO A 428 5.67 24.47 -5.75
N GLU A 429 5.44 23.24 -5.30
CA GLU A 429 6.50 22.47 -4.62
C GLU A 429 7.58 21.95 -5.58
N ARG A 430 7.31 21.94 -6.88
CA ARG A 430 8.13 21.34 -7.94
C ARG A 430 8.48 22.38 -9.01
N PRO A 431 9.22 23.46 -8.66
CA PRO A 431 9.49 24.55 -9.59
C PRO A 431 10.33 24.15 -10.79
N ILE A 432 11.18 23.13 -10.65
CA ILE A 432 12.06 22.65 -11.71
C ILE A 432 11.82 21.16 -11.89
N THR A 433 11.49 20.78 -13.13
CA THR A 433 11.23 19.40 -13.51
C THR A 433 12.28 18.94 -14.51
N VAL A 434 12.80 17.75 -14.27
CA VAL A 434 13.64 17.01 -15.21
C VAL A 434 12.82 15.85 -15.74
N ALA A 435 12.64 15.78 -17.05
CA ALA A 435 11.95 14.69 -17.75
C ALA A 435 12.96 13.93 -18.63
N LEU A 436 13.05 12.62 -18.42
CA LEU A 436 13.96 11.73 -19.14
C LEU A 436 13.15 10.70 -19.93
N ALA A 437 13.39 10.62 -21.24
CA ALA A 437 12.80 9.58 -22.08
C ALA A 437 13.60 8.27 -21.95
N ILE A 438 12.95 7.21 -21.45
CA ILE A 438 13.61 5.95 -21.08
C ILE A 438 13.42 4.87 -22.15
N GLY A 439 12.19 4.68 -22.61
CA GLY A 439 11.85 3.63 -23.57
C GLY A 439 10.65 3.99 -24.42
N ALA A 440 10.59 3.46 -25.63
CA ALA A 440 9.42 3.51 -26.48
C ALA A 440 9.30 2.17 -27.22
N ALA A 441 8.13 1.55 -27.21
CA ALA A 441 7.86 0.35 -27.99
C ALA A 441 6.64 0.60 -28.87
N GLY A 442 6.82 0.57 -30.20
CA GLY A 442 5.71 0.76 -31.15
C GLY A 442 5.11 2.17 -31.21
N ALA A 443 5.64 3.15 -30.45
CA ALA A 443 5.07 4.49 -30.33
C ALA A 443 5.36 5.46 -31.48
N GLY A 444 5.99 5.01 -32.57
CA GLY A 444 6.23 5.80 -33.77
C GLY A 444 7.07 7.09 -33.60
N GLY A 445 7.59 7.36 -32.39
CA GLY A 445 8.45 8.51 -32.09
C GLY A 445 7.78 9.89 -32.05
N SER A 446 6.47 9.99 -32.33
CA SER A 446 5.77 11.27 -32.60
C SER A 446 5.01 11.86 -31.41
N TRP A 447 4.92 11.15 -30.28
CA TRP A 447 4.25 11.70 -29.10
C TRP A 447 5.19 12.68 -28.39
N HIS A 448 5.09 13.95 -28.74
CA HIS A 448 5.93 15.04 -28.25
C HIS A 448 5.36 15.68 -26.99
N LEU A 449 6.23 16.21 -26.14
CA LEU A 449 5.79 17.09 -25.05
C LEU A 449 5.61 18.49 -25.64
N GLU A 450 4.43 19.07 -25.52
CA GLU A 450 4.18 20.45 -25.89
C GLU A 450 4.52 21.36 -24.72
N LEU A 451 5.29 22.40 -24.98
CA LEU A 451 5.67 23.41 -24.00
C LEU A 451 5.18 24.77 -24.46
N SER A 452 4.63 25.56 -23.55
CA SER A 452 4.36 26.96 -23.82
C SER A 452 5.65 27.79 -23.77
N ASP A 453 5.69 28.93 -24.46
CA ASP A 453 6.65 29.96 -24.12
C ASP A 453 6.39 30.51 -22.69
N PRO A 454 7.34 31.24 -22.08
CA PRO A 454 7.14 31.81 -20.74
C PRO A 454 5.98 32.80 -20.63
N HIS A 455 5.49 33.29 -21.77
CA HIS A 455 4.34 34.19 -21.90
C HIS A 455 3.04 33.44 -22.26
N GLY A 456 3.06 32.10 -22.37
CA GLY A 456 1.89 31.27 -22.68
C GLY A 456 1.31 31.49 -24.07
N ASN A 457 1.99 32.26 -24.93
CA ASN A 457 1.43 32.73 -26.19
C ASN A 457 1.61 31.71 -27.30
N GLN A 458 2.69 30.94 -27.25
CA GLN A 458 3.02 29.94 -28.26
C GLN A 458 3.23 28.57 -27.63
N TRP A 459 2.70 27.53 -28.27
CA TRP A 459 2.96 26.14 -27.93
C TRP A 459 3.93 25.54 -28.94
N ARG A 460 4.95 24.83 -28.44
CA ARG A 460 5.97 24.20 -29.28
C ARG A 460 6.04 22.71 -28.96
N PRO A 461 5.86 21.81 -29.95
CA PRO A 461 6.13 20.40 -29.75
C PRO A 461 7.63 20.21 -29.56
N LEU A 462 8.02 19.50 -28.49
CA LEU A 462 9.39 19.15 -28.21
C LEU A 462 9.58 17.63 -28.37
N PRO A 463 10.24 17.19 -29.46
CA PRO A 463 10.55 15.79 -29.65
C PRO A 463 11.61 15.33 -28.64
N LEU A 464 11.27 14.31 -27.85
CA LEU A 464 12.19 13.64 -26.94
C LEU A 464 12.44 12.21 -27.46
N THR A 465 13.61 11.99 -28.04
CA THR A 465 14.06 10.62 -28.35
C THR A 465 14.61 9.94 -27.09
N MET A 466 14.74 8.61 -27.12
CA MET A 466 15.24 7.85 -25.98
C MET A 466 16.61 8.32 -25.54
N GLY A 467 16.78 8.44 -24.22
CA GLY A 467 17.98 8.98 -23.58
C GLY A 467 18.03 10.50 -23.55
N HIS A 468 17.17 11.24 -24.26
CA HIS A 468 17.13 12.69 -24.11
C HIS A 468 16.54 13.12 -22.77
N MET A 469 17.10 14.22 -22.28
CA MET A 469 16.69 14.89 -21.06
C MET A 469 16.19 16.30 -21.38
N LEU A 470 15.06 16.64 -20.77
CA LEU A 470 14.48 17.98 -20.76
C LEU A 470 14.52 18.51 -19.32
N ILE A 471 14.99 19.73 -19.15
CA ILE A 471 14.89 20.48 -17.88
C ILE A 471 14.00 21.68 -18.13
N TYR A 472 12.98 21.88 -17.30
CA TYR A 472 12.05 23.01 -17.45
C TYR A 472 11.53 23.52 -16.11
N GLU A 473 11.10 24.78 -16.11
CA GLU A 473 10.48 25.44 -14.97
C GLU A 473 9.00 25.03 -14.89
N GLY A 474 8.71 23.90 -14.22
CA GLY A 474 7.38 23.29 -14.18
C GLY A 474 6.26 24.24 -13.75
N VAL A 475 6.54 25.14 -12.81
CA VAL A 475 5.56 26.12 -12.29
C VAL A 475 5.31 27.31 -13.23
N ARG A 476 6.19 27.55 -14.21
CA ARG A 476 6.13 28.71 -15.11
C ARG A 476 5.78 28.31 -16.54
N ILE A 477 6.24 27.13 -16.97
CA ILE A 477 6.05 26.60 -18.31
C ILE A 477 4.90 25.62 -18.32
N ALA A 478 3.80 26.04 -18.95
CA ALA A 478 2.68 25.16 -19.17
C ALA A 478 3.11 24.08 -20.17
N HIS A 479 2.76 22.84 -19.88
CA HIS A 479 3.22 21.70 -20.62
C HIS A 479 2.17 20.60 -20.69
N GLY A 480 2.14 19.85 -21.78
CA GLY A 480 1.20 18.76 -21.94
C GLY A 480 1.42 17.98 -23.22
N ARG A 481 0.42 17.19 -23.63
CA ARG A 481 0.39 16.44 -24.89
C ARG A 481 -1.03 16.52 -25.43
N ALA A 482 -1.26 17.43 -26.39
CA ALA A 482 -2.62 17.72 -26.87
C ALA A 482 -3.31 16.55 -27.57
N GLY A 483 -2.56 15.61 -28.15
CA GLY A 483 -3.10 14.42 -28.80
C GLY A 483 -2.92 13.14 -27.96
N PRO A 484 -3.78 12.13 -28.14
CA PRO A 484 -3.54 10.80 -27.59
C PRO A 484 -2.27 10.18 -28.20
N LEU A 485 -1.62 9.29 -27.45
CA LEU A 485 -0.54 8.46 -27.96
C LEU A 485 -1.12 7.53 -29.02
N ALA A 486 -0.76 7.74 -30.28
CA ALA A 486 -1.39 7.07 -31.42
C ALA A 486 -1.23 5.53 -31.41
N SER A 487 -0.07 5.03 -30.95
CA SER A 487 0.21 3.60 -30.87
C SER A 487 1.27 3.31 -29.80
N GLY A 488 1.40 2.05 -29.39
CA GLY A 488 2.53 1.58 -28.60
C GLY A 488 2.60 2.11 -27.17
N GLU A 489 3.82 2.31 -26.67
CA GLU A 489 4.08 2.79 -25.31
C GLU A 489 5.27 3.76 -25.25
N LEU A 490 5.22 4.71 -24.31
CA LEU A 490 6.29 5.65 -23.97
C LEU A 490 6.59 5.60 -22.47
N ALA A 491 7.84 5.36 -22.09
CA ALA A 491 8.32 5.34 -20.71
C ALA A 491 9.16 6.59 -20.40
N MET A 492 8.80 7.28 -19.32
CA MET A 492 9.42 8.52 -18.85
C MET A 492 9.80 8.42 -17.36
N ALA A 493 10.94 8.99 -16.99
CA ALA A 493 11.32 9.21 -15.60
C ALA A 493 11.33 10.71 -15.28
N PHE A 494 10.97 11.06 -14.04
CA PHE A 494 10.86 12.44 -13.60
C PHE A 494 11.62 12.68 -12.29
N ALA A 495 12.34 13.80 -12.21
CA ALA A 495 12.95 14.29 -10.99
C ALA A 495 12.62 15.77 -10.79
N TYR A 496 12.39 16.17 -9.54
CA TYR A 496 11.91 17.50 -9.19
C TYR A 496 12.87 18.17 -8.22
N TYR A 497 13.20 19.43 -8.50
CA TYR A 497 14.14 20.22 -7.73
C TYR A 497 13.52 21.55 -7.33
N ARG A 498 14.02 22.11 -6.23
CA ARG A 498 13.69 23.46 -5.77
C ARG A 498 14.94 24.23 -5.36
N PRO A 499 14.98 25.56 -5.51
CA PRO A 499 16.05 26.37 -4.93
C PRO A 499 16.14 26.17 -3.42
N LYS A 500 17.37 26.05 -2.90
CA LYS A 500 17.60 25.96 -1.44
C LYS A 500 17.26 27.27 -0.72
N GLU A 501 17.46 28.38 -1.41
CA GLU A 501 17.31 29.72 -0.86
C GLU A 501 16.19 30.47 -1.57
N ASN A 502 15.47 31.31 -0.81
CA ASN A 502 14.49 32.27 -1.33
C ASN A 502 13.36 31.65 -2.17
N TYR A 503 12.96 30.41 -1.85
CA TYR A 503 11.82 29.74 -2.48
C TYR A 503 10.79 29.30 -1.44
N ASP A 504 9.71 30.06 -1.31
CA ASP A 504 8.65 29.84 -0.32
C ASP A 504 7.47 29.07 -0.97
N ALA A 505 7.68 27.78 -1.21
CA ALA A 505 6.66 26.90 -1.79
C ALA A 505 5.32 26.92 -1.00
N PRO A 506 5.33 26.87 0.36
CA PRO A 506 4.08 26.93 1.14
C PRO A 506 3.31 28.25 0.95
N ARG A 507 3.99 29.39 0.82
CA ARG A 507 3.31 30.65 0.48
C ARG A 507 2.69 30.57 -0.90
N LEU A 508 3.40 30.10 -1.90
CA LEU A 508 2.88 29.97 -3.28
C LEU A 508 1.67 29.03 -3.33
N GLN A 509 1.76 27.89 -2.64
CA GLN A 509 0.68 26.91 -2.53
C GLN A 509 -0.57 27.52 -1.87
N ARG A 510 -0.42 28.26 -0.77
CA ARG A 510 -1.55 28.96 -0.12
C ARG A 510 -2.24 29.96 -1.05
N HIS A 511 -1.48 30.66 -1.90
CA HIS A 511 -2.06 31.57 -2.89
C HIS A 511 -2.85 30.80 -3.94
N VAL A 512 -2.33 29.67 -4.43
CA VAL A 512 -3.07 28.77 -5.33
C VAL A 512 -4.38 28.33 -4.70
N GLU A 513 -4.35 27.89 -3.44
CA GLU A 513 -5.56 27.44 -2.73
C GLU A 513 -6.57 28.57 -2.51
N GLN A 514 -6.11 29.76 -2.11
CA GLN A 514 -6.96 30.94 -1.99
C GLN A 514 -7.62 31.29 -3.32
N MET A 515 -6.87 31.27 -4.42
CA MET A 515 -7.43 31.53 -5.76
C MET A 515 -8.55 30.56 -6.09
N VAL A 516 -8.33 29.26 -5.85
CA VAL A 516 -9.32 28.25 -6.18
C VAL A 516 -10.56 28.38 -5.31
N SER A 517 -10.39 28.73 -4.03
CA SER A 517 -11.51 29.01 -3.15
C SER A 517 -12.32 30.25 -3.57
N SER A 518 -11.67 31.21 -4.24
CA SER A 518 -12.29 32.46 -4.70
C SER A 518 -12.86 32.42 -6.12
N ALA A 519 -12.49 31.41 -6.92
CA ALA A 519 -12.96 31.30 -8.30
C ALA A 519 -14.48 31.09 -8.33
N PRO A 520 -15.23 31.85 -9.15
CA PRO A 520 -16.67 31.68 -9.25
C PRO A 520 -16.96 30.23 -9.65
N ARG A 521 -17.88 29.58 -8.93
CA ARG A 521 -18.30 28.23 -9.30
C ARG A 521 -18.83 28.28 -10.73
N PRO A 522 -18.45 27.34 -11.61
CA PRO A 522 -19.07 27.26 -12.92
C PRO A 522 -20.59 27.17 -12.70
N THR A 523 -21.32 28.15 -13.23
CA THR A 523 -22.77 28.14 -13.18
C THR A 523 -23.24 26.93 -13.98
N SER A 524 -24.30 26.26 -13.55
CA SER A 524 -24.87 25.10 -14.25
C SER A 524 -25.19 25.37 -15.73
N ALA A 525 -25.30 26.65 -16.13
CA ALA A 525 -25.48 27.08 -17.50
C ALA A 525 -24.25 26.89 -18.41
N SER A 526 -23.03 26.76 -17.89
CA SER A 526 -21.81 26.51 -18.69
C SER A 526 -21.44 25.03 -18.83
N GLN A 527 -22.20 24.12 -18.22
CA GLN A 527 -22.08 22.67 -18.43
C GLN A 527 -22.93 22.16 -19.60
N GLY A 528 -23.62 23.06 -20.33
CA GLY A 528 -24.37 22.74 -21.54
C GLY A 528 -23.44 22.52 -22.73
N GLN A 529 -23.37 21.27 -23.19
CA GLN A 529 -22.65 20.77 -24.37
C GLN A 529 -21.11 20.77 -24.24
N ALA A 530 -20.57 19.61 -23.85
CA ALA A 530 -19.27 19.21 -24.37
C ALA A 530 -19.33 19.31 -25.91
N PRO A 531 -18.32 19.87 -26.59
CA PRO A 531 -18.34 19.93 -28.05
C PRO A 531 -18.56 18.53 -28.59
N GLU A 532 -19.62 18.34 -29.38
CA GLU A 532 -19.76 17.14 -30.20
C GLU A 532 -18.49 17.04 -31.03
N PHE A 533 -17.66 16.05 -30.72
CA PHE A 533 -16.60 15.64 -31.61
C PHE A 533 -17.30 15.12 -32.86
N ARG A 534 -17.37 15.97 -33.89
CA ARG A 534 -17.71 15.52 -35.24
C ARG A 534 -16.76 14.39 -35.58
N SER A 535 -17.35 13.28 -36.04
CA SER A 535 -16.56 12.11 -36.45
C SER A 535 -15.58 12.54 -37.54
N VAL A 536 -14.45 11.83 -37.64
CA VAL A 536 -13.39 12.13 -38.63
C VAL A 536 -13.93 12.08 -40.08
N ASP A 537 -15.09 11.48 -40.31
CA ASP A 537 -15.76 11.42 -41.60
C ASP A 537 -16.56 12.70 -41.96
N GLU A 538 -16.66 13.68 -41.06
CA GLU A 538 -17.36 14.97 -41.28
C GLU A 538 -16.41 16.18 -41.44
N LEU A 539 -15.10 15.94 -41.58
CA LEU A 539 -14.06 16.93 -41.95
C LEU A 539 -13.45 16.54 -43.30
#